data_AF-A0A3C0UK88-F1
#
_entry.id   AF-A0A3C0UK88-F1
#
_cell.length_a   1.000
_cell.length_b   1.000
_cell.length_c   1.000
_cell.angle_alpha   90.00
_cell.angle_beta   90.00
_cell.angle_gamma   90.00
#
_symmetry.space_group_name_H-M   'P 1'
#
loop_
_entity.id
_entity.type
_entity.pdbx_description
1 polymer ?
#
loop_
_entity_poly.entity_id
_entity_poly.type
_entity_poly.pdbx_seq_one_letter_code
_entity_poly.pdbx_strand_id
1 'polypeptide(L)'
;MAIINQEKCIGCKICQTYCTVDAIMADGRKCYIDQERCTECYVCLRQKVCPKNAIEPIELNDFYKQFQHVMSDPVENHGVTGVTGRGTEEVKTNDVSGRVIKGEVGICIDMGRPGMGVYLRDAEKVAMVCASAGVKLANSDHTPLAALMPDLTTGKLVDECHNYHLLSVIVEGKCPEAILPDVLLALKQVEKEIDTVFSLGLIIRVDENGNAPVLDCLHDLAISYPHRGKVNVGLGKPLSIA
;
A
#
# COMPACT_ATOMS: atom_id res chain seq x y z
N MET A 1 11.76 -5.63 -16.02
CA MET A 1 10.49 -5.20 -16.62
C MET A 1 9.93 -6.34 -17.46
N ALA A 2 8.62 -6.40 -17.68
CA ALA A 2 8.03 -7.37 -18.61
C ALA A 2 7.80 -6.76 -20.00
N ILE A 3 8.15 -7.48 -21.06
CA ILE A 3 7.90 -7.09 -22.46
C ILE A 3 7.19 -8.19 -23.25
N ILE A 4 6.57 -7.85 -24.39
CA ILE A 4 6.00 -8.83 -25.32
C ILE A 4 6.79 -8.86 -26.62
N ASN A 5 7.38 -10.02 -26.91
CA ASN A 5 8.05 -10.31 -28.17
C ASN A 5 7.04 -10.35 -29.32
N GLN A 6 7.18 -9.41 -30.26
CA GLN A 6 6.22 -9.20 -31.34
C GLN A 6 6.22 -10.31 -32.40
N GLU A 7 7.35 -11.01 -32.57
CA GLU A 7 7.46 -12.14 -33.50
C GLU A 7 6.71 -13.37 -32.97
N LYS A 8 6.83 -13.64 -31.67
CA LYS A 8 6.16 -14.79 -31.00
C LYS A 8 4.68 -14.54 -30.71
N CYS A 9 4.29 -13.29 -30.51
CA CYS A 9 2.92 -12.94 -30.14
C CYS A 9 1.93 -13.28 -31.26
N ILE A 10 0.95 -14.15 -31.00
CA ILE A 10 -0.07 -14.52 -32.00
C ILE A 10 -1.35 -13.69 -31.90
N GLY A 11 -1.41 -12.72 -30.98
CA GLY A 11 -2.57 -11.83 -30.86
C GLY A 11 -3.83 -12.45 -30.24
N CYS A 12 -3.68 -13.51 -29.44
CA CYS A 12 -4.80 -14.18 -28.79
C CYS A 12 -5.44 -13.41 -27.61
N LYS A 13 -4.77 -12.35 -27.13
CA LYS A 13 -5.24 -11.44 -26.05
C LYS A 13 -5.53 -12.08 -24.69
N ILE A 14 -5.24 -13.37 -24.50
CA ILE A 14 -5.40 -14.08 -23.21
C ILE A 14 -4.66 -13.34 -22.08
N CYS A 15 -3.48 -12.80 -22.36
CA CYS A 15 -2.69 -12.06 -21.37
C CYS A 15 -3.43 -10.84 -20.78
N GLN A 16 -4.35 -10.22 -21.53
CA GLN A 16 -5.09 -9.04 -21.05
C GLN A 16 -5.96 -9.37 -19.84
N THR A 17 -6.56 -10.57 -19.79
CA THR A 17 -7.46 -10.97 -18.69
C THR A 17 -6.73 -11.27 -17.37
N TYR A 18 -5.40 -11.36 -17.40
CA TYR A 18 -4.57 -11.61 -16.22
C TYR A 18 -3.91 -10.34 -15.67
N CYS A 19 -3.89 -9.26 -16.45
CA CYS A 19 -3.30 -8.01 -16.00
C CYS A 19 -4.30 -7.28 -15.09
N THR A 20 -4.03 -7.23 -13.80
CA THR A 20 -4.95 -6.62 -12.82
C THR A 20 -5.10 -5.11 -12.99
N VAL A 21 -4.12 -4.47 -13.63
CA VAL A 21 -4.05 -3.02 -13.85
C VAL A 21 -4.20 -2.65 -15.33
N ASP A 22 -4.71 -3.55 -16.18
CA ASP A 22 -4.82 -3.42 -17.65
C ASP A 22 -3.63 -2.75 -18.39
N ALA A 23 -2.40 -3.00 -17.94
CA ALA A 23 -1.19 -2.55 -18.64
C ALA A 23 -0.92 -3.31 -19.95
N ILE A 24 -1.58 -4.44 -20.19
CA ILE A 24 -1.40 -5.22 -21.42
C ILE A 24 -2.43 -4.78 -22.46
N MET A 25 -1.95 -4.03 -23.46
CA MET A 25 -2.76 -3.44 -24.51
C MET A 25 -2.60 -4.18 -25.84
N ALA A 26 -3.45 -3.88 -26.81
CA ALA A 26 -3.36 -4.40 -28.16
C ALA A 26 -3.22 -3.26 -29.17
N ASP A 27 -2.26 -3.37 -30.08
CA ASP A 27 -2.16 -2.56 -31.29
C ASP A 27 -2.37 -3.46 -32.51
N GLY A 28 -3.49 -3.23 -33.21
CA GLY A 28 -4.00 -4.15 -34.22
C GLY A 28 -4.20 -5.57 -33.68
N ARG A 29 -3.42 -6.53 -34.20
CA ARG A 29 -3.47 -7.92 -33.73
C ARG A 29 -2.53 -8.19 -32.56
N LYS A 30 -1.44 -7.45 -32.39
CA LYS A 30 -0.38 -7.82 -31.44
C LYS A 30 -0.59 -7.11 -30.11
N CYS A 31 -0.15 -7.74 -29.04
CA CYS A 31 -0.19 -7.15 -27.70
C CYS A 31 1.15 -6.51 -27.34
N TYR A 32 1.11 -5.47 -26.52
CA TYR A 32 2.27 -4.85 -25.88
C TYR A 32 1.95 -4.54 -24.42
N ILE A 33 2.98 -4.19 -23.65
CA ILE A 33 2.85 -3.82 -22.24
C ILE A 33 3.17 -2.33 -22.13
N ASP A 34 2.19 -1.55 -21.70
CA ASP A 34 2.38 -0.16 -21.27
C ASP A 34 3.26 -0.15 -20.02
N GLN A 35 4.48 0.38 -20.15
CA GLN A 35 5.49 0.36 -19.10
C GLN A 35 5.25 1.40 -18.00
N GLU A 36 4.43 2.42 -18.26
CA GLU A 36 4.02 3.40 -17.25
C GLU A 36 2.90 2.81 -16.38
N ARG A 37 1.96 2.10 -16.99
CA ARG A 37 0.85 1.44 -16.28
C ARG A 37 1.26 0.12 -15.62
N CYS A 38 2.28 -0.57 -16.11
CA CYS A 38 2.73 -1.84 -15.54
C CYS A 38 3.26 -1.65 -14.12
N THR A 39 2.74 -2.42 -13.16
CA THR A 39 3.23 -2.41 -11.78
C THR A 39 4.34 -3.42 -11.53
N GLU A 40 4.84 -4.12 -12.55
CA GLU A 40 5.85 -5.18 -12.41
C GLU A 40 5.44 -6.29 -11.42
N CYS A 41 4.15 -6.62 -11.30
CA CYS A 41 3.66 -7.67 -10.39
C CYS A 41 4.03 -9.11 -10.83
N TYR A 42 4.53 -9.24 -12.07
CA TYR A 42 4.97 -10.47 -12.73
C TYR A 42 3.95 -11.62 -12.76
N VAL A 43 2.66 -11.36 -12.51
CA VAL A 43 1.60 -12.38 -12.59
C VAL A 43 1.54 -13.00 -13.99
N CYS A 44 1.64 -12.19 -15.04
CA CYS A 44 1.63 -12.67 -16.42
C CYS A 44 2.80 -13.61 -16.74
N LEU A 45 3.98 -13.37 -16.16
CA LEU A 45 5.17 -14.19 -16.29
C LEU A 45 5.05 -15.48 -15.44
N ARG A 46 4.77 -15.35 -14.13
CA ARG A 46 4.66 -16.50 -13.20
C ARG A 46 3.59 -17.49 -13.64
N GLN A 47 2.44 -17.00 -14.10
CA GLN A 47 1.32 -17.85 -14.55
C GLN A 47 1.52 -18.40 -15.97
N LYS A 48 2.62 -18.03 -16.67
CA LYS A 48 2.92 -18.45 -18.05
C LYS A 48 1.71 -18.31 -18.98
N VAL A 49 1.03 -17.17 -18.89
CA VAL A 49 -0.30 -16.96 -19.51
C VAL A 49 -0.26 -16.97 -21.04
N CYS A 50 0.91 -16.76 -21.64
CA CYS A 50 1.07 -16.73 -23.09
C CYS A 50 1.36 -18.15 -23.64
N PRO A 51 0.49 -18.71 -24.49
CA PRO A 51 0.69 -20.06 -25.06
C PRO A 51 1.89 -20.16 -26.02
N LYS A 52 2.48 -19.02 -26.40
CA LYS A 52 3.67 -18.93 -27.27
C LYS A 52 4.91 -18.43 -26.53
N ASN A 53 4.84 -18.29 -25.21
CA ASN A 53 5.94 -17.76 -24.39
C ASN A 53 6.49 -16.43 -24.94
N ALA A 54 5.57 -15.54 -25.36
CA ALA A 54 5.94 -14.24 -25.94
C ALA A 54 6.17 -13.17 -24.87
N ILE A 55 5.82 -13.40 -23.60
CA ILE A 55 6.07 -12.46 -22.51
C ILE A 55 7.43 -12.80 -21.91
N GLU A 56 8.35 -11.84 -21.92
CA GLU A 56 9.75 -12.03 -21.55
C GLU A 56 10.14 -11.02 -20.46
N PRO A 57 10.88 -11.44 -19.41
CA PRO A 57 11.47 -10.53 -18.46
C PRO A 57 12.73 -9.90 -19.05
N ILE A 58 12.90 -8.61 -18.85
CA ILE A 58 14.14 -7.86 -19.04
C ILE A 58 14.61 -7.31 -17.70
N GLU A 59 15.88 -6.93 -17.61
CA GLU A 59 16.50 -6.44 -16.37
C GLU A 59 15.77 -5.19 -15.82
N LEU A 60 15.70 -5.08 -14.48
CA LEU A 60 15.25 -3.88 -13.78
C LEU A 60 16.49 -3.03 -13.49
N ASN A 61 16.67 -1.98 -14.29
CA ASN A 61 17.91 -1.21 -14.41
C ASN A 61 18.05 -0.07 -13.39
N ASP A 62 17.02 0.23 -12.61
CA ASP A 62 17.04 1.29 -11.59
C ASP A 62 16.37 0.86 -10.28
N PHE A 63 16.70 1.59 -9.21
CA PHE A 63 16.20 1.35 -7.86
C PHE A 63 14.66 1.40 -7.79
N TYR A 64 14.02 2.34 -8.46
CA TYR A 64 12.58 2.52 -8.39
C TYR A 64 11.81 1.42 -9.14
N LYS A 65 12.36 0.88 -10.22
CA LYS A 65 11.86 -0.30 -10.92
C LYS A 65 11.98 -1.56 -10.06
N GLN A 66 13.10 -1.70 -9.34
CA GLN A 66 13.25 -2.77 -8.35
C GLN A 66 12.25 -2.61 -7.22
N PHE A 67 12.11 -1.41 -6.66
CA PHE A 67 11.12 -1.08 -5.64
C PHE A 67 9.70 -1.39 -6.13
N GLN A 68 9.34 -0.98 -7.35
CA GLN A 68 8.05 -1.24 -7.98
C GLN A 68 7.73 -2.74 -8.05
N HIS A 69 8.68 -3.55 -8.51
CA HIS A 69 8.55 -5.00 -8.58
C HIS A 69 8.37 -5.61 -7.20
N VAL A 70 9.26 -5.27 -6.27
CA VAL A 70 9.27 -5.79 -4.89
C VAL A 70 7.98 -5.44 -4.15
N MET A 71 7.41 -4.25 -4.37
CA MET A 71 6.14 -3.84 -3.77
C MET A 71 4.91 -4.49 -4.41
N SER A 72 5.01 -4.99 -5.63
CA SER A 72 3.88 -5.48 -6.42
C SER A 72 3.85 -7.00 -6.59
N ASP A 73 4.99 -7.68 -6.42
CA ASP A 73 5.09 -9.13 -6.44
C ASP A 73 4.92 -9.72 -5.03
N PRO A 74 3.85 -10.48 -4.76
CA PRO A 74 3.64 -11.09 -3.45
C PRO A 74 4.65 -12.18 -3.08
N VAL A 75 5.50 -12.62 -4.02
CA VAL A 75 6.51 -13.68 -3.78
C VAL A 75 7.89 -13.09 -3.46
N GLU A 76 8.10 -11.80 -3.72
CA GLU A 76 9.38 -11.14 -3.45
C GLU A 76 9.55 -10.77 -1.98
N ASN A 77 10.80 -10.78 -1.53
CA ASN A 77 11.18 -10.34 -0.19
C ASN A 77 11.68 -8.90 -0.24
N HIS A 78 11.27 -8.08 0.73
CA HIS A 78 11.89 -6.77 0.92
C HIS A 78 13.30 -6.95 1.51
N GLY A 79 14.34 -6.71 0.71
CA GLY A 79 15.73 -6.77 1.16
C GLY A 79 16.07 -5.79 2.30
N VAL A 80 15.22 -4.78 2.54
CA VAL A 80 15.39 -3.76 3.59
C VAL A 80 14.71 -4.15 4.91
N THR A 81 13.48 -4.69 4.87
CA THR A 81 12.72 -5.02 6.10
C THR A 81 12.82 -6.48 6.50
N GLY A 82 13.29 -7.37 5.62
CA GLY A 82 13.37 -8.82 5.88
C GLY A 82 12.01 -9.52 5.98
N VAL A 83 10.90 -8.80 5.72
CA VAL A 83 9.52 -9.31 5.80
C VAL A 83 8.95 -9.41 4.39
N THR A 84 8.29 -10.51 4.07
CA THR A 84 7.46 -10.65 2.86
C THR A 84 6.21 -9.78 2.99
N GLY A 85 5.93 -8.91 2.02
CA GLY A 85 4.71 -8.11 2.09
C GLY A 85 4.76 -6.83 1.29
N ARG A 86 3.82 -5.93 1.60
CA ARG A 86 3.73 -4.55 1.04
C ARG A 86 3.70 -3.50 2.17
N GLY A 87 4.02 -3.98 3.36
CA GLY A 87 3.99 -3.39 4.70
C GLY A 87 4.63 -4.42 5.65
N THR A 88 5.02 -4.04 6.86
CA THR A 88 5.65 -4.99 7.82
C THR A 88 4.62 -5.83 8.58
N GLU A 89 5.02 -6.45 9.70
CA GLU A 89 4.11 -7.12 10.63
C GLU A 89 3.09 -6.17 11.29
N GLU A 90 3.17 -4.85 11.02
CA GLU A 90 2.22 -3.79 11.40
C GLU A 90 1.63 -3.99 12.82
N VAL A 91 0.30 -3.91 12.94
CA VAL A 91 -0.51 -4.17 14.12
C VAL A 91 -0.79 -5.64 14.37
N LYS A 92 -0.57 -6.50 13.37
CA LYS A 92 -0.94 -7.93 13.48
C LYS A 92 -0.22 -8.59 14.65
N THR A 93 0.91 -8.01 15.05
CA THR A 93 1.72 -8.42 16.19
C THR A 93 1.78 -7.35 17.30
N ASN A 94 0.80 -6.44 17.43
CA ASN A 94 0.83 -5.39 18.46
C ASN A 94 0.81 -5.93 19.90
N ASP A 95 0.33 -7.16 20.10
CA ASP A 95 0.49 -7.88 21.37
C ASP A 95 1.92 -8.39 21.63
N VAL A 96 2.82 -8.31 20.65
CA VAL A 96 4.26 -8.56 20.82
C VAL A 96 5.04 -7.24 20.75
N SER A 97 4.71 -6.37 19.80
CA SER A 97 5.47 -5.16 19.48
C SER A 97 5.10 -3.96 20.34
N GLY A 98 3.86 -3.84 20.78
CA GLY A 98 3.35 -2.70 21.56
C GLY A 98 3.56 -1.35 20.87
N ARG A 99 3.54 -1.31 19.53
CA ARG A 99 3.76 -0.09 18.73
C ARG A 99 2.69 0.97 18.96
N VAL A 100 1.45 0.55 19.22
CA VAL A 100 0.31 1.40 19.55
C VAL A 100 -0.10 1.16 21.00
N ILE A 101 -0.03 2.21 21.82
CA ILE A 101 -0.36 2.20 23.25
C ILE A 101 -1.75 2.83 23.51
N LYS A 102 -2.23 2.78 24.76
CA LYS A 102 -3.50 3.44 25.15
C LYS A 102 -3.35 4.96 24.95
N GLY A 103 -4.40 5.62 24.45
CA GLY A 103 -4.35 7.05 24.12
C GLY A 103 -3.78 7.35 22.72
N GLU A 104 -3.33 6.33 21.99
CA GLU A 104 -2.92 6.43 20.60
C GLU A 104 -3.82 5.59 19.69
N VAL A 105 -3.95 6.05 18.44
CA VAL A 105 -4.57 5.33 17.34
C VAL A 105 -3.50 5.11 16.28
N GLY A 106 -3.26 3.84 15.93
CA GLY A 106 -2.49 3.52 14.73
C GLY A 106 -3.35 3.67 13.49
N ILE A 107 -2.74 4.12 12.41
CA ILE A 107 -3.36 4.37 11.11
C ILE A 107 -2.65 3.51 10.08
N CYS A 108 -3.42 2.79 9.27
CA CYS A 108 -2.94 2.01 8.14
C CYS A 108 -3.87 2.30 6.96
N ILE A 109 -3.35 2.90 5.90
CA ILE A 109 -4.11 3.30 4.71
C ILE A 109 -3.60 2.47 3.53
N ASP A 110 -4.33 1.42 3.16
CA ASP A 110 -3.99 0.53 2.04
C ASP A 110 -4.54 1.10 0.73
N MET A 111 -3.65 1.51 -0.17
CA MET A 111 -3.98 2.19 -1.42
C MET A 111 -3.83 1.25 -2.62
N GLY A 112 -4.72 1.37 -3.61
CA GLY A 112 -4.65 0.68 -4.91
C GLY A 112 -5.35 -0.69 -5.00
N ARG A 113 -5.82 -1.26 -3.89
CA ARG A 113 -6.61 -2.52 -3.90
C ARG A 113 -8.04 -2.31 -4.42
N PRO A 114 -8.71 -3.34 -4.97
CA PRO A 114 -8.27 -4.74 -5.14
C PRO A 114 -7.46 -5.00 -6.42
N GLY A 115 -7.04 -3.97 -7.14
CA GLY A 115 -6.33 -4.09 -8.42
C GLY A 115 -6.29 -2.80 -9.23
N MET A 116 -6.77 -1.68 -8.68
CA MET A 116 -6.70 -0.36 -9.32
C MET A 116 -5.25 0.09 -9.50
N GLY A 117 -4.37 -0.32 -8.60
CA GLY A 117 -3.01 0.20 -8.50
C GLY A 117 -2.99 1.62 -7.94
N VAL A 118 -1.80 2.13 -7.67
CA VAL A 118 -1.58 3.45 -7.07
C VAL A 118 -0.28 4.04 -7.59
N TYR A 119 -0.34 5.26 -8.10
CA TYR A 119 0.86 6.01 -8.43
C TYR A 119 1.42 6.65 -7.15
N LEU A 120 2.74 6.70 -7.03
CA LEU A 120 3.39 7.23 -5.83
C LEU A 120 3.06 8.71 -5.58
N ARG A 121 2.74 9.50 -6.61
CA ARG A 121 2.20 10.87 -6.45
C ARG A 121 0.89 10.93 -5.63
N ASP A 122 0.03 9.92 -5.73
CA ASP A 122 -1.21 9.87 -4.95
C ASP A 122 -0.95 9.36 -3.54
N ALA A 123 -0.02 8.42 -3.38
CA ALA A 123 0.46 8.00 -2.06
C ALA A 123 1.11 9.16 -1.29
N GLU A 124 1.88 10.01 -1.98
CA GLU A 124 2.46 11.23 -1.42
C GLU A 124 1.37 12.17 -0.89
N LYS A 125 0.33 12.49 -1.69
CA LYS A 125 -0.77 13.36 -1.24
C LYS A 125 -1.39 12.88 0.07
N VAL A 126 -1.68 11.58 0.16
CA VAL A 126 -2.26 10.98 1.37
C VAL A 126 -1.28 11.03 2.54
N ALA A 127 0.00 10.72 2.32
CA ALA A 127 1.02 10.78 3.36
C ALA A 127 1.23 12.22 3.87
N MET A 128 1.29 13.21 2.99
CA MET A 128 1.43 14.62 3.34
C MET A 128 0.24 15.14 4.14
N VAL A 129 -0.98 14.76 3.77
CA VAL A 129 -2.19 15.13 4.52
C VAL A 129 -2.19 14.49 5.90
N CYS A 130 -1.80 13.22 6.02
CA CYS A 130 -1.67 12.57 7.33
C CYS A 130 -0.64 13.27 8.21
N ALA A 131 0.56 13.55 7.67
CA ALA A 131 1.62 14.22 8.41
C ALA A 131 1.20 15.64 8.85
N SER A 132 0.57 16.40 7.96
CA SER A 132 0.05 17.75 8.25
C SER A 132 -1.05 17.75 9.31
N ALA A 133 -1.86 16.68 9.38
CA ALA A 133 -2.86 16.47 10.42
C ALA A 133 -2.26 15.96 11.75
N GLY A 134 -0.94 15.78 11.84
CA GLY A 134 -0.22 15.39 13.06
C GLY A 134 0.04 13.90 13.22
N VAL A 135 -0.18 13.09 12.18
CA VAL A 135 0.20 11.67 12.19
C VAL A 135 1.71 11.53 12.15
N LYS A 136 2.27 10.75 13.08
CA LYS A 136 3.68 10.32 13.03
C LYS A 136 3.77 9.12 12.10
N LEU A 137 4.27 9.34 10.89
CA LEU A 137 4.47 8.29 9.89
C LEU A 137 5.49 7.25 10.39
N ALA A 138 5.27 5.99 10.02
CA ALA A 138 6.16 4.89 10.35
C ALA A 138 7.51 5.04 9.64
N ASN A 139 8.59 4.55 10.27
CA ASN A 139 9.94 4.64 9.73
C ASN A 139 10.25 3.48 8.75
N SER A 140 11.45 3.51 8.15
CA SER A 140 11.90 2.51 7.18
C SER A 140 12.02 1.08 7.73
N ASP A 141 12.11 0.92 9.05
CA ASP A 141 12.12 -0.40 9.70
C ASP A 141 10.72 -1.02 9.72
N HIS A 142 9.68 -0.23 9.42
CA HIS A 142 8.28 -0.59 9.57
C HIS A 142 7.49 -0.46 8.26
N THR A 143 7.84 0.48 7.40
CA THR A 143 7.24 0.59 6.07
C THR A 143 8.30 0.78 4.98
N PRO A 144 8.24 0.04 3.87
CA PRO A 144 9.08 0.29 2.71
C PRO A 144 8.87 1.68 2.11
N LEU A 145 7.67 2.26 2.23
CA LEU A 145 7.35 3.58 1.67
C LEU A 145 8.22 4.67 2.29
N ALA A 146 8.60 4.54 3.56
CA ALA A 146 9.48 5.48 4.25
C ALA A 146 10.88 5.55 3.64
N ALA A 147 11.34 4.52 2.90
CA ALA A 147 12.60 4.58 2.18
C ALA A 147 12.61 5.62 1.05
N LEU A 148 11.42 6.08 0.63
CA LEU A 148 11.24 7.12 -0.39
C LEU A 148 10.99 8.51 0.20
N MET A 149 10.98 8.66 1.53
CA MET A 149 10.70 9.91 2.23
C MET A 149 12.00 10.55 2.74
N PRO A 150 12.43 11.71 2.19
CA PRO A 150 13.58 12.44 2.73
C PRO A 150 13.34 12.97 4.14
N ASP A 151 12.08 13.30 4.46
CA ASP A 151 11.65 13.77 5.77
C ASP A 151 10.26 13.21 6.11
N LEU A 152 10.22 12.27 7.06
CA LEU A 152 9.01 11.62 7.54
C LEU A 152 7.99 12.58 8.14
N THR A 153 8.41 13.76 8.60
CA THR A 153 7.49 14.76 9.19
C THR A 153 6.66 15.49 8.14
N THR A 154 7.06 15.43 6.88
CA THR A 154 6.36 16.08 5.77
C THR A 154 5.44 15.14 5.01
N GLY A 155 5.73 13.83 5.03
CA GLY A 155 5.09 12.84 4.17
C GLY A 155 5.44 12.97 2.68
N LYS A 156 6.33 13.91 2.31
CA LYS A 156 6.77 14.11 0.93
C LYS A 156 7.69 12.96 0.49
N LEU A 157 7.48 12.46 -0.72
CA LEU A 157 8.36 11.48 -1.36
C LEU A 157 9.43 12.21 -2.20
N VAL A 158 10.45 11.47 -2.62
CA VAL A 158 11.39 11.95 -3.66
C VAL A 158 10.65 12.13 -4.99
N ASP A 159 10.83 13.27 -5.66
CA ASP A 159 10.02 13.65 -6.83
C ASP A 159 10.19 12.65 -8.00
N GLU A 160 11.35 11.99 -8.10
CA GLU A 160 11.66 11.01 -9.14
C GLU A 160 10.78 9.75 -9.09
N CYS A 161 10.17 9.45 -7.94
CA CYS A 161 9.35 8.24 -7.78
C CYS A 161 7.88 8.43 -8.22
N HIS A 162 7.41 9.66 -8.43
CA HIS A 162 5.99 10.00 -8.58
C HIS A 162 5.24 9.23 -9.66
N ASN A 163 5.90 8.90 -10.77
CA ASN A 163 5.29 8.20 -11.91
C ASN A 163 5.39 6.67 -11.82
N TYR A 164 6.02 6.12 -10.78
CA TYR A 164 6.01 4.68 -10.57
C TYR A 164 4.65 4.22 -10.05
N HIS A 165 4.11 3.20 -10.72
CA HIS A 165 2.80 2.64 -10.44
C HIS A 165 2.95 1.35 -9.62
N LEU A 166 2.41 1.31 -8.41
CA LEU A 166 2.46 0.13 -7.55
C LEU A 166 1.13 -0.61 -7.60
N LEU A 167 1.16 -1.93 -7.39
CA LEU A 167 -0.09 -2.69 -7.28
C LEU A 167 -0.87 -2.28 -6.02
N SER A 168 -0.16 -2.01 -4.93
CA SER A 168 -0.69 -1.38 -3.73
C SER A 168 0.46 -0.89 -2.85
N VAL A 169 0.20 0.11 -2.00
CA VAL A 169 1.13 0.56 -0.97
C VAL A 169 0.38 1.00 0.26
N ILE A 170 1.01 0.90 1.43
CA ILE A 170 0.43 1.30 2.70
C ILE A 170 1.10 2.58 3.20
N VAL A 171 0.29 3.60 3.44
CA VAL A 171 0.67 4.76 4.24
C VAL A 171 0.29 4.43 5.69
N GLU A 172 1.27 4.32 6.57
CA GLU A 172 1.03 3.96 7.97
C GLU A 172 1.76 4.85 8.97
N GLY A 173 1.19 4.93 10.16
CA GLY A 173 1.70 5.77 11.24
C GLY A 173 0.80 5.69 12.47
N LYS A 174 0.95 6.64 13.38
CA LYS A 174 0.09 6.75 14.56
C LYS A 174 -0.09 8.19 15.02
N CYS A 175 -1.18 8.42 15.75
CA CYS A 175 -1.52 9.72 16.31
C CYS A 175 -2.17 9.58 17.68
N PRO A 176 -2.20 10.63 18.51
CA PRO A 176 -3.06 10.68 19.69
C PRO A 176 -4.54 10.56 19.33
N GLU A 177 -5.34 9.91 20.17
CA GLU A 177 -6.80 9.77 19.97
C GLU A 177 -7.50 11.12 19.73
N ALA A 178 -7.03 12.18 20.40
CA ALA A 178 -7.61 13.51 20.32
C ALA A 178 -7.60 14.15 18.92
N ILE A 179 -6.66 13.75 18.04
CA ILE A 179 -6.53 14.33 16.70
C ILE A 179 -7.09 13.44 15.59
N LEU A 180 -7.59 12.24 15.93
CA LEU A 180 -8.19 11.34 14.95
C LEU A 180 -9.31 12.01 14.12
N PRO A 181 -10.22 12.84 14.69
CA PRO A 181 -11.26 13.50 13.89
C PRO A 181 -10.69 14.38 12.77
N ASP A 182 -9.61 15.11 13.05
CA ASP A 182 -8.95 15.98 12.08
C ASP A 182 -8.28 15.16 10.97
N VAL A 183 -7.64 14.05 11.33
CA VAL A 183 -7.05 13.12 10.36
C VAL A 183 -8.13 12.54 9.44
N LEU A 184 -9.24 12.08 10.00
CA LEU A 184 -10.37 11.52 9.22
C LEU A 184 -10.98 12.57 8.30
N LEU A 185 -11.15 13.81 8.76
CA LEU A 185 -11.63 14.91 7.93
C LEU A 185 -10.69 15.19 6.76
N ALA A 186 -9.38 15.20 7.02
CA ALA A 186 -8.37 15.42 6.00
C ALA A 186 -8.35 14.28 4.97
N LEU A 187 -8.52 13.02 5.42
CA LEU A 187 -8.67 11.86 4.53
C LEU A 187 -9.92 11.96 3.63
N LYS A 188 -11.06 12.44 4.15
CA LYS A 188 -12.28 12.70 3.35
C LYS A 188 -12.14 13.84 2.33
N GLN A 189 -11.14 14.70 2.49
CA GLN A 189 -10.84 15.75 1.52
C GLN A 189 -9.95 15.17 0.41
N VAL A 190 -8.82 14.57 0.78
CA VAL A 190 -7.85 14.03 -0.18
C VAL A 190 -8.37 12.85 -0.99
N GLU A 191 -9.37 12.09 -0.51
CA GLU A 191 -10.01 11.01 -1.29
C GLU A 191 -10.60 11.51 -2.62
N LYS A 192 -10.87 12.81 -2.75
CA LYS A 192 -11.41 13.45 -3.97
C LYS A 192 -10.34 13.98 -4.91
N GLU A 193 -9.06 13.90 -4.50
CA GLU A 193 -7.91 14.50 -5.19
C GLU A 193 -6.91 13.45 -5.69
N ILE A 194 -7.23 12.16 -5.57
CA ILE A 194 -6.39 11.04 -5.97
C ILE A 194 -7.05 10.22 -7.08
N ASP A 195 -6.24 9.62 -7.97
CA ASP A 195 -6.72 8.77 -9.07
C ASP A 195 -6.63 7.27 -8.70
N THR A 196 -6.93 6.96 -7.44
CA THR A 196 -6.96 5.59 -6.89
C THR A 196 -7.98 5.49 -5.76
N VAL A 197 -8.06 4.32 -5.13
CA VAL A 197 -8.87 4.08 -3.94
C VAL A 197 -7.97 3.73 -2.76
N PHE A 198 -8.45 3.96 -1.54
CA PHE A 198 -7.80 3.46 -0.34
C PHE A 198 -8.80 2.88 0.66
N SER A 199 -8.31 2.01 1.53
CA SER A 199 -9.03 1.50 2.69
C SER A 199 -8.32 1.93 3.97
N LEU A 200 -9.05 2.56 4.89
CA LEU A 200 -8.54 2.97 6.19
C LEU A 200 -8.71 1.85 7.22
N GLY A 201 -7.61 1.43 7.81
CA GLY A 201 -7.53 0.61 9.01
C GLY A 201 -7.17 1.46 10.23
N LEU A 202 -7.94 1.30 11.31
CA LEU A 202 -7.66 1.90 12.60
C LEU A 202 -7.20 0.82 13.58
N ILE A 203 -6.15 1.14 14.32
CA ILE A 203 -5.53 0.27 15.31
C ILE A 203 -5.77 0.90 16.68
N ILE A 204 -6.56 0.24 17.51
CA ILE A 204 -7.00 0.79 18.79
C ILE A 204 -6.84 -0.26 19.88
N ARG A 205 -6.43 0.20 21.07
CA ARG A 205 -6.52 -0.60 22.28
C ARG A 205 -7.84 -0.34 22.96
N VAL A 206 -8.67 -1.38 23.08
CA VAL A 206 -9.93 -1.31 23.81
C VAL A 206 -9.69 -1.16 25.31
N ASP A 207 -10.69 -0.59 26.00
CA ASP A 207 -10.71 -0.53 27.46
C ASP A 207 -10.97 -1.92 28.09
N GLU A 208 -11.06 -1.97 29.43
CA GLU A 208 -11.25 -3.22 30.19
C GLU A 208 -12.63 -3.88 29.93
N ASN A 209 -13.59 -3.11 29.42
CA ASN A 209 -14.92 -3.59 29.05
C ASN A 209 -15.00 -3.94 27.55
N GLY A 210 -13.92 -3.77 26.80
CA GLY A 210 -13.89 -4.02 25.35
C GLY A 210 -14.41 -2.86 24.51
N ASN A 211 -14.61 -1.67 25.07
CA ASN A 211 -15.07 -0.49 24.33
C ASN A 211 -13.91 0.26 23.68
N ALA A 212 -14.22 0.99 22.60
CA ALA A 212 -13.30 1.90 21.92
C ALA A 212 -13.96 3.27 21.70
N PRO A 213 -14.06 4.13 22.74
CA PRO A 213 -14.76 5.42 22.66
C PRO A 213 -14.23 6.35 21.57
N VAL A 214 -12.95 6.21 21.20
CA VAL A 214 -12.35 6.98 20.09
C VAL A 214 -13.08 6.78 18.75
N LEU A 215 -13.78 5.66 18.56
CA LEU A 215 -14.56 5.41 17.34
C LEU A 215 -15.88 6.19 17.28
N ASP A 216 -16.32 6.84 18.36
CA ASP A 216 -17.54 7.63 18.36
C ASP A 216 -17.45 8.82 17.39
N CYS A 217 -16.23 9.33 17.13
CA CYS A 217 -16.00 10.40 16.15
C CYS A 217 -16.38 10.01 14.71
N LEU A 218 -16.48 8.71 14.40
CA LEU A 218 -16.91 8.23 13.08
C LEU A 218 -18.34 8.67 12.77
N HIS A 219 -19.22 8.67 13.78
CA HIS A 219 -20.62 9.05 13.63
C HIS A 219 -20.76 10.51 13.18
N ASP A 220 -20.03 11.42 13.83
CA ASP A 220 -20.05 12.85 13.52
C ASP A 220 -19.52 13.16 12.11
N LEU A 221 -18.65 12.30 11.59
CA LEU A 221 -18.10 12.38 10.25
C LEU A 221 -18.91 11.59 9.20
N ALA A 222 -20.05 11.02 9.59
CA ALA A 222 -20.87 10.15 8.75
C ALA A 222 -20.07 8.99 8.13
N ILE A 223 -19.12 8.44 8.89
CA ILE A 223 -18.35 7.24 8.53
C ILE A 223 -19.01 6.05 9.23
N SER A 224 -19.31 5.00 8.47
CA SER A 224 -19.89 3.78 9.02
C SER A 224 -18.95 3.13 10.02
N TYR A 225 -19.51 2.68 11.15
CA TYR A 225 -18.75 1.96 12.17
C TYR A 225 -18.19 0.64 11.60
N PRO A 226 -16.93 0.27 11.89
CA PRO A 226 -16.37 -0.98 11.41
C PRO A 226 -17.07 -2.18 12.06
N HIS A 227 -17.56 -3.11 11.24
CA HIS A 227 -18.27 -4.32 11.69
C HIS A 227 -17.37 -5.57 11.76
N ARG A 228 -16.10 -5.45 11.35
CA ARG A 228 -15.10 -6.53 11.33
C ARG A 228 -13.77 -5.96 11.78
N GLY A 229 -13.02 -6.77 12.55
CA GLY A 229 -11.69 -6.41 13.01
C GLY A 229 -10.86 -7.66 13.26
N LYS A 230 -9.54 -7.47 13.33
CA LYS A 230 -8.62 -8.46 13.88
C LYS A 230 -8.38 -8.08 15.33
N VAL A 231 -8.49 -9.06 16.22
CA VAL A 231 -8.33 -8.84 17.66
C VAL A 231 -7.06 -9.55 18.11
N ASN A 232 -6.09 -8.78 18.60
CA ASN A 232 -4.96 -9.32 19.34
C ASN A 232 -5.42 -9.64 20.77
N VAL A 233 -5.42 -10.92 21.13
CA VAL A 233 -5.89 -11.40 22.45
C VAL A 233 -4.85 -11.25 23.57
N GLY A 234 -3.71 -10.60 23.30
CA GLY A 234 -2.71 -10.26 24.31
C GLY A 234 -1.75 -11.41 24.69
N LEU A 235 -1.69 -12.49 23.90
CA LEU A 235 -0.82 -13.63 24.20
C LEU A 235 0.66 -13.32 24.00
N GLY A 236 1.00 -12.34 23.16
CA GLY A 236 2.38 -11.93 22.90
C GLY A 236 3.10 -11.20 24.04
N LYS A 237 2.38 -10.67 25.04
CA LYS A 237 2.90 -9.95 26.23
C LYS A 237 4.06 -8.97 25.91
N PRO A 238 3.77 -7.80 25.32
CA PRO A 238 4.80 -6.88 24.85
C PRO A 238 5.52 -6.22 26.04
N LEU A 239 6.86 -6.14 25.96
CA LEU A 239 7.70 -5.58 27.03
C LEU A 239 7.52 -4.05 27.22
N SER A 240 6.98 -3.35 26.21
CA SER A 240 6.83 -1.89 26.18
C SER A 240 5.56 -1.36 26.87
N ILE A 241 4.70 -2.24 27.40
CA ILE A 241 3.41 -1.90 28.02
C ILE A 241 3.46 -2.10 29.56
N ALA A 242 4.61 -2.50 30.11
CA ALA A 242 4.86 -2.57 31.56
C ALA A 242 5.29 -1.21 32.13
#